data_AF-A0A7S2X8L1-F1
#
_entry.id   AF-A0A7S2X8L1-F1
#
_cell.length_a   1.000
_cell.length_b   1.000
_cell.length_c   1.000
_cell.angle_alpha   90.00
_cell.angle_beta   90.00
_cell.angle_gamma   90.00
#
_symmetry.space_group_name_H-M   'P 1'
#
loop_
_entity.id
_entity.type
_entity.pdbx_description
1 polymer ?
#
loop_
_entity_poly.entity_id
_entity_poly.type
_entity_poly.pdbx_seq_one_letter_code
_entity_poly.pdbx_strand_id
1 'polypeptide(L)'
;AGGSVNQKEAAARCPSAAGPAAADEKEEIPVDLGWRVAKEEPNTFVCRFCGGRKCKREDWRYQEGKGAIEGLHSDWVTPDILACQRPSSRLIVEYNLIEVFLEHDIRAIFNLQQSGEHPLCGDGITESGFSYLPQTFMKHDIFFYAFGWVDFGTPSFEHMLNVSQ
;
A
#
# COMPACT_ATOMS: atom_id res chain seq x y z
N ALA A 1 6.84 -44.79 56.54
CA ALA A 1 6.51 -43.97 57.72
C ALA A 1 6.86 -42.54 57.35
N GLY A 2 5.90 -41.73 56.88
CA GLY A 2 4.86 -41.08 57.68
C GLY A 2 5.36 -39.66 57.97
N GLY A 3 4.78 -38.56 57.52
CA GLY A 3 3.36 -38.26 57.32
C GLY A 3 2.85 -37.49 58.54
N SER A 4 2.80 -36.15 58.46
CA SER A 4 1.76 -35.25 59.01
C SER A 4 2.17 -33.81 58.62
N VAL A 5 1.48 -33.01 57.81
CA VAL A 5 0.06 -32.64 57.64
C VAL A 5 -0.42 -31.60 58.67
N ASN A 6 -0.55 -30.36 58.18
CA ASN A 6 -1.59 -29.35 58.43
C ASN A 6 -1.73 -28.77 59.85
N GLN A 7 -2.22 -27.54 60.08
CA GLN A 7 -2.97 -26.54 59.31
C GLN A 7 -2.97 -25.29 60.21
N LYS A 8 -3.05 -24.07 59.66
CA LYS A 8 -4.08 -23.05 60.02
C LYS A 8 -4.14 -21.98 58.93
N GLU A 9 -5.33 -21.87 58.35
CA GLU A 9 -5.76 -20.86 57.39
C GLU A 9 -5.87 -19.47 58.02
N ALA A 10 -5.66 -18.41 57.23
CA ALA A 10 -6.47 -17.20 57.27
C ALA A 10 -6.27 -16.39 55.98
N ALA A 11 -7.38 -16.14 55.30
CA ALA A 11 -7.48 -15.42 54.03
C ALA A 11 -7.05 -13.95 54.12
N ALA A 12 -6.34 -13.47 53.10
CA ALA A 12 -6.29 -12.05 52.75
C ALA A 12 -6.38 -11.90 51.23
N ARG A 13 -7.46 -11.23 50.81
CA ARG A 13 -7.86 -10.91 49.44
C ARG A 13 -6.72 -10.35 48.58
N CYS A 14 -6.66 -10.81 47.33
CA CYS A 14 -6.00 -10.09 46.25
C CYS A 14 -6.63 -8.68 46.11
N PRO A 15 -5.83 -7.60 46.13
CA PRO A 15 -6.32 -6.34 45.59
C PRO A 15 -6.26 -6.43 44.06
N SER A 16 -7.43 -6.50 43.44
CA SER A 16 -7.63 -6.20 42.04
C SER A 16 -7.24 -4.73 41.80
N ALA A 17 -6.03 -4.49 41.31
CA ALA A 17 -5.70 -3.22 40.70
C ALA A 17 -6.17 -3.28 39.24
N ALA A 18 -7.42 -2.88 39.03
CA ALA A 18 -7.89 -2.48 37.72
C ALA A 18 -7.02 -1.29 37.27
N GLY A 19 -6.05 -1.56 36.40
CA GLY A 19 -5.41 -0.50 35.61
C GLY A 19 -6.47 0.12 34.70
N PRO A 20 -6.46 1.44 34.49
CA PRO A 20 -7.40 2.05 33.57
C PRO A 20 -7.17 1.42 32.19
N ALA A 21 -8.26 0.94 31.59
CA ALA A 21 -8.28 0.62 30.17
C ALA A 21 -7.83 1.89 29.44
N ALA A 22 -6.61 1.86 28.89
CA ALA A 22 -6.19 2.82 27.89
C ALA A 22 -7.15 2.58 26.72
N ALA A 23 -8.15 3.46 26.62
CA ALA A 23 -8.93 3.58 25.41
C ALA A 23 -7.91 3.86 24.30
N ASP A 24 -7.83 2.95 23.33
CA ASP A 24 -7.25 3.23 22.02
C ASP A 24 -8.05 4.39 21.42
N GLU A 25 -7.66 5.62 21.77
CA GLU A 25 -7.98 6.79 20.99
C GLU A 25 -7.22 6.63 19.69
N LYS A 26 -7.86 5.94 18.74
CA LYS A 26 -7.49 5.99 17.34
C LYS A 26 -7.59 7.44 16.93
N GLU A 27 -6.48 8.15 16.98
CA GLU A 27 -6.33 9.45 16.37
C GLU A 27 -6.52 9.23 14.87
N GLU A 28 -7.76 9.39 14.40
CA GLU A 28 -8.08 9.40 12.98
C GLU A 28 -7.35 10.59 12.37
N ILE A 29 -6.18 10.30 11.80
CA ILE A 29 -5.42 11.24 10.98
C ILE A 29 -6.42 11.82 9.97
N PRO A 30 -6.65 13.15 9.96
CA PRO A 30 -7.57 13.75 9.01
C PRO A 30 -7.12 13.38 7.60
N VAL A 31 -7.91 12.54 6.93
CA VAL A 31 -7.66 12.08 5.56
C VAL A 31 -7.81 13.20 4.53
N ASP A 32 -8.18 14.40 4.95
CA ASP A 32 -8.22 15.60 4.13
C ASP A 32 -6.90 16.38 4.24
N LEU A 33 -5.82 15.80 3.71
CA LEU A 33 -4.56 16.53 3.46
C LEU A 33 -4.68 17.51 2.27
N GLY A 34 -5.90 17.90 1.85
CA GLY A 34 -6.10 18.90 0.80
C GLY A 34 -5.59 18.48 -0.58
N TRP A 35 -5.50 17.17 -0.85
CA TRP A 35 -5.08 16.62 -2.15
C TRP A 35 -6.16 16.90 -3.22
N ARG A 36 -6.20 18.14 -3.73
CA ARG A 36 -6.97 18.48 -4.92
C ARG A 36 -6.15 18.08 -6.14
N VAL A 37 -6.41 16.89 -6.65
CA VAL A 37 -5.97 16.54 -8.00
C VAL A 37 -6.63 17.51 -8.97
N ALA A 38 -5.84 18.17 -9.81
CA ALA A 38 -6.37 18.86 -10.97
C ALA A 38 -7.18 17.86 -11.81
N LYS A 39 -8.47 18.10 -12.03
CA LYS A 39 -9.30 17.25 -12.89
C LYS A 39 -8.80 17.33 -14.32
N GLU A 40 -7.86 16.48 -14.68
CA GLU A 40 -7.53 16.23 -16.08
C GLU A 40 -8.64 15.37 -16.70
N GLU A 41 -9.03 15.70 -17.93
CA GLU A 41 -10.01 14.90 -18.67
C GLU A 41 -9.43 13.49 -18.90
N PRO A 42 -10.13 12.44 -18.46
CA PRO A 42 -9.60 11.08 -18.50
C PRO A 42 -9.31 10.66 -19.95
N ASN A 43 -8.03 10.47 -20.29
CA ASN A 43 -7.63 9.95 -21.59
C ASN A 43 -7.94 8.44 -21.66
N THR A 44 -9.16 8.12 -22.08
CA THR A 44 -9.64 6.73 -22.20
C THR A 44 -9.17 6.02 -23.46
N PHE A 45 -8.60 6.75 -24.42
CA PHE A 45 -8.19 6.19 -25.72
C PHE A 45 -7.08 5.15 -25.55
N VAL A 46 -6.10 5.45 -24.70
CA VAL A 46 -4.97 4.55 -24.42
C VAL A 46 -5.45 3.24 -23.80
N CYS A 47 -6.46 3.28 -22.93
CA CYS A 47 -7.01 2.09 -22.29
C CYS A 47 -7.53 1.05 -23.30
N ARG A 48 -7.97 1.48 -24.49
CA ARG A 48 -8.43 0.58 -25.55
C ARG A 48 -7.29 -0.29 -26.10
N PHE A 49 -6.08 0.25 -26.16
CA PHE A 49 -4.89 -0.51 -26.58
C PHE A 49 -4.34 -1.38 -25.46
N CYS A 50 -4.50 -0.93 -24.21
CA CYS A 50 -4.11 -1.71 -23.04
C CYS A 50 -5.02 -2.91 -22.77
N GLY A 51 -6.26 -2.93 -23.28
CA GLY A 51 -7.24 -4.00 -23.06
C GLY A 51 -8.32 -3.69 -22.01
N GLY A 52 -8.42 -2.43 -21.56
CA GLY A 52 -9.39 -1.97 -20.57
C GLY A 52 -9.38 -2.82 -19.30
N ARG A 53 -10.55 -3.31 -18.87
CA ARG A 53 -10.68 -4.14 -17.66
C ARG A 53 -9.82 -5.40 -17.67
N LYS A 54 -9.47 -5.94 -18.85
CA LYS A 54 -8.59 -7.11 -19.01
C LYS A 54 -7.15 -6.70 -19.35
N CYS A 55 -6.70 -5.55 -18.85
CA CYS A 55 -5.39 -5.03 -19.18
C CYS A 55 -4.28 -5.97 -18.70
N LYS A 56 -3.44 -6.43 -19.62
CA LYS A 56 -2.31 -7.33 -19.32
C LYS A 56 -1.34 -6.73 -18.30
N ARG A 57 -1.17 -5.40 -18.30
CA ARG A 57 -0.24 -4.70 -17.40
C ARG A 57 -0.76 -4.50 -15.98
N GLU A 58 -2.07 -4.66 -15.77
CA GLU A 58 -2.72 -4.53 -14.46
C GLU A 58 -2.98 -5.88 -13.79
N ASP A 59 -2.81 -6.98 -14.53
CA ASP A 59 -3.09 -8.32 -14.06
C ASP A 59 -1.78 -9.09 -13.88
N TRP A 60 -1.43 -9.31 -12.61
CA TRP A 60 -0.20 -9.97 -12.17
C TRP A 60 -0.06 -11.39 -12.72
N ARG A 61 -1.16 -12.05 -13.10
CA ARG A 61 -1.16 -13.41 -13.64
C ARG A 61 -0.50 -13.51 -15.01
N TYR A 62 -0.34 -12.38 -15.70
CA TYR A 62 0.35 -12.32 -16.98
C TYR A 62 1.87 -12.15 -16.86
N GLN A 63 2.41 -12.09 -15.64
CA GLN A 63 3.85 -12.10 -15.43
C GLN A 63 4.45 -13.42 -15.92
N GLU A 64 5.53 -13.31 -16.69
CA GLU A 64 6.32 -14.47 -17.08
C GLU A 64 7.31 -14.80 -15.95
N GLY A 65 7.20 -16.01 -15.39
CA GLY A 65 8.02 -16.45 -14.27
C GLY A 65 7.40 -16.16 -12.90
N LYS A 66 8.22 -16.32 -11.84
CA LYS A 66 7.78 -16.08 -10.46
C LYS A 66 7.98 -14.60 -10.13
N GLY A 67 6.91 -13.91 -9.77
CA GLY A 67 6.98 -12.53 -9.28
C GLY A 67 7.70 -12.42 -7.93
N ALA A 68 8.29 -11.25 -7.69
CA ALA A 68 8.92 -10.91 -6.43
C ALA A 68 7.91 -10.89 -5.27
N ILE A 69 6.73 -10.32 -5.51
CA ILE A 69 5.61 -10.26 -4.57
C ILE A 69 4.40 -10.98 -5.17
N GLU A 70 3.75 -11.84 -4.38
CA GLU A 70 2.52 -12.52 -4.79
C GLU A 70 1.36 -11.52 -4.93
N GLY A 71 0.55 -11.66 -5.98
CA GLY A 71 -0.56 -10.75 -6.25
C GLY A 71 -0.18 -9.44 -6.96
N LEU A 72 1.09 -9.24 -7.28
CA LEU A 72 1.59 -8.04 -7.96
C LEU A 72 2.58 -8.41 -9.05
N HIS A 73 2.38 -7.92 -10.29
CA HIS A 73 3.40 -8.06 -11.33
C HIS A 73 4.63 -7.27 -10.88
N SER A 74 5.69 -7.96 -10.44
CA SER A 74 6.80 -7.32 -9.75
C SER A 74 8.10 -8.12 -9.88
N ASP A 75 9.22 -7.41 -9.92
CA ASP A 75 10.56 -7.98 -9.96
C ASP A 75 11.59 -7.04 -9.32
N TRP A 76 12.62 -7.62 -8.70
CA TRP A 76 13.70 -6.85 -8.06
C TRP A 76 14.73 -6.41 -9.10
N VAL A 77 14.85 -5.10 -9.32
CA VAL A 77 15.86 -4.52 -10.22
C VAL A 77 17.22 -4.49 -9.53
N THR A 78 17.20 -4.14 -8.24
CA THR A 78 18.34 -4.23 -7.33
C THR A 78 17.86 -4.80 -6.00
N PRO A 79 18.75 -5.09 -5.03
CA PRO A 79 18.33 -5.55 -3.71
C PRO A 79 17.39 -4.59 -2.97
N ASP A 80 17.43 -3.29 -3.30
CA ASP A 80 16.69 -2.24 -2.62
C ASP A 80 15.58 -1.62 -3.50
N ILE A 81 15.51 -1.98 -4.78
CA ILE A 81 14.57 -1.40 -5.75
C ILE A 81 13.70 -2.50 -6.36
N LEU A 82 12.43 -2.48 -5.98
CA LEU A 82 11.38 -3.28 -6.58
C LEU A 82 10.69 -2.50 -7.70
N ALA A 83 10.68 -3.04 -8.91
CA ALA A 83 9.81 -2.56 -9.98
C ALA A 83 8.51 -3.35 -9.95
N CYS A 84 7.36 -2.67 -9.96
CA CYS A 84 6.07 -3.32 -9.97
C CYS A 84 5.03 -2.57 -10.80
N GLN A 85 3.98 -3.29 -11.22
CA GLN A 85 2.75 -2.66 -11.71
C GLN A 85 2.15 -1.77 -10.62
N ARG A 86 1.25 -0.86 -11.00
CA ARG A 86 0.48 -0.13 -9.99
C ARG A 86 -0.36 -1.10 -9.15
N PRO A 87 -0.37 -0.97 -7.81
CA PRO A 87 -1.32 -1.70 -6.97
C PRO A 87 -2.76 -1.28 -7.27
N SER A 88 -3.73 -2.10 -6.91
CA SER A 88 -5.15 -1.71 -6.89
C SER A 88 -5.73 -1.91 -5.51
N SER A 89 -6.79 -1.16 -5.17
CA SER A 89 -7.48 -1.31 -3.88
C SER A 89 -7.88 -2.77 -3.59
N ARG A 90 -8.27 -3.53 -4.63
CA ARG A 90 -8.59 -4.95 -4.51
C ARG A 90 -7.35 -5.77 -4.14
N LEU A 91 -6.25 -5.61 -4.88
CA LEU A 91 -5.02 -6.38 -4.66
C LEU A 91 -4.39 -6.09 -3.29
N ILE A 92 -4.46 -4.84 -2.84
CA ILE A 92 -3.98 -4.44 -1.50
C ILE A 92 -4.65 -5.26 -0.40
N VAL A 93 -5.97 -5.48 -0.51
CA VAL A 93 -6.74 -6.26 0.48
C VAL A 93 -6.58 -7.76 0.26
N GLU A 94 -6.67 -8.23 -0.99
CA GLU A 94 -6.66 -9.66 -1.34
C GLU A 94 -5.33 -10.35 -0.97
N TYR A 95 -4.21 -9.64 -1.14
CA TYR A 95 -2.86 -10.15 -0.89
C TYR A 95 -2.17 -9.52 0.31
N ASN A 96 -2.90 -8.71 1.08
CA ASN A 96 -2.38 -8.00 2.24
C ASN A 96 -1.07 -7.24 1.96
N LEU A 97 -1.03 -6.50 0.85
CA LEU A 97 0.20 -5.92 0.32
C LEU A 97 0.91 -4.99 1.30
N ILE A 98 0.19 -4.39 2.25
CA ILE A 98 0.78 -3.53 3.29
C ILE A 98 1.73 -4.36 4.16
N GLU A 99 1.28 -5.50 4.69
CA GLU A 99 2.11 -6.37 5.52
C GLU A 99 3.28 -6.93 4.73
N VAL A 100 3.02 -7.40 3.49
CA VAL A 100 4.08 -7.91 2.61
C VAL A 100 5.15 -6.84 2.34
N PHE A 101 4.74 -5.60 2.09
CA PHE A 101 5.71 -4.50 1.86
C PHE A 101 6.56 -4.26 3.10
N LEU A 102 5.96 -4.27 4.29
CA LEU A 102 6.68 -4.10 5.55
C LEU A 102 7.64 -5.27 5.86
N GLU A 103 7.24 -6.51 5.55
CA GLU A 103 8.11 -7.70 5.69
C GLU A 103 9.34 -7.64 4.78
N HIS A 104 9.18 -7.05 3.60
CA HIS A 104 10.27 -6.80 2.65
C HIS A 104 11.02 -5.48 2.90
N ASP A 105 10.74 -4.79 4.01
CA ASP A 105 11.27 -3.48 4.38
C ASP A 105 11.09 -2.38 3.30
N ILE A 106 10.01 -2.48 2.52
CA ILE A 106 9.63 -1.48 1.54
C ILE A 106 8.96 -0.31 2.27
N ARG A 107 9.68 0.81 2.39
CA ARG A 107 9.24 2.01 3.10
C ARG A 107 8.80 3.16 2.21
N ALA A 108 9.04 3.07 0.90
CA ALA A 108 8.76 4.16 -0.03
C ALA A 108 8.19 3.63 -1.35
N ILE A 109 7.16 4.33 -1.85
CA ILE A 109 6.55 4.11 -3.16
C ILE A 109 6.78 5.36 -4.00
N PHE A 110 7.48 5.17 -5.12
CA PHE A 110 7.68 6.20 -6.14
C PHE A 110 6.66 5.98 -7.26
N ASN A 111 5.58 6.76 -7.24
CA ASN A 111 4.55 6.71 -8.26
C ASN A 111 4.94 7.54 -9.48
N LEU A 112 5.03 6.87 -10.63
CA LEU A 112 5.45 7.48 -11.90
C LEU A 112 4.26 7.79 -12.81
N GLN A 113 3.05 7.49 -12.36
CA GLN A 113 1.82 7.74 -13.11
C GLN A 113 1.32 9.15 -12.90
N GLN A 114 0.73 9.73 -13.94
CA GLN A 114 -0.08 10.93 -13.75
C GLN A 114 -1.44 10.57 -13.14
N SER A 115 -2.01 11.51 -12.39
CA SER A 115 -3.33 11.29 -11.80
C SER A 115 -4.40 11.30 -12.89
N GLY A 116 -5.35 10.37 -12.84
CA GLY A 116 -6.37 10.18 -13.89
C GLY A 116 -5.91 9.29 -15.04
N GLU A 117 -4.68 8.76 -15.01
CA GLU A 117 -4.14 7.89 -16.05
C GLU A 117 -4.75 6.47 -15.98
N HIS A 118 -5.01 5.91 -17.16
CA HIS A 118 -5.60 4.58 -17.34
C HIS A 118 -6.88 4.33 -16.52
N PRO A 119 -7.93 5.18 -16.66
CA PRO A 119 -9.15 5.13 -15.84
C PRO A 119 -9.98 3.85 -16.03
N LEU A 120 -9.82 3.16 -17.17
CA LEU A 120 -10.59 1.96 -17.51
C LEU A 120 -9.76 0.67 -17.45
N CYS A 121 -8.47 0.76 -17.11
CA CYS A 121 -7.59 -0.41 -17.04
C CYS A 121 -7.71 -1.12 -15.69
N GLY A 122 -7.78 -2.44 -15.72
CA GLY A 122 -7.87 -3.26 -14.51
C GLY A 122 -9.11 -2.93 -13.68
N ASP A 123 -8.89 -2.63 -12.40
CA ASP A 123 -9.94 -2.26 -11.43
C ASP A 123 -10.40 -0.78 -11.57
N GLY A 124 -9.76 0.00 -12.44
CA GLY A 124 -10.04 1.42 -12.68
C GLY A 124 -9.32 2.35 -11.71
N ILE A 125 -9.79 3.60 -11.61
CA ILE A 125 -9.26 4.62 -10.70
C ILE A 125 -10.24 4.98 -9.60
N THR A 126 -9.70 5.40 -8.46
CA THR A 126 -10.44 5.90 -7.29
C THR A 126 -10.52 7.43 -7.32
N GLU A 127 -11.08 8.02 -6.27
CA GLU A 127 -11.20 9.48 -6.11
C GLU A 127 -9.85 10.21 -6.05
N SER A 128 -8.76 9.50 -5.71
CA SER A 128 -7.38 10.03 -5.76
C SER A 128 -6.83 10.20 -7.18
N GLY A 129 -7.57 9.71 -8.19
CA GLY A 129 -7.11 9.59 -9.57
C GLY A 129 -6.12 8.45 -9.81
N PHE A 130 -5.83 7.61 -8.81
CA PHE A 130 -5.04 6.38 -8.95
C PHE A 130 -5.90 5.14 -8.67
N SER A 131 -5.40 3.95 -9.01
CA SER A 131 -6.07 2.65 -8.77
C SER A 131 -6.22 2.26 -7.29
N TYR A 132 -5.64 3.06 -6.40
CA TYR A 132 -5.75 2.96 -4.95
C TYR A 132 -5.67 4.34 -4.31
N LEU A 133 -6.00 4.42 -3.02
CA LEU A 133 -5.76 5.63 -2.21
C LEU A 133 -4.33 5.58 -1.65
N PRO A 134 -3.44 6.53 -2.00
CA PRO A 134 -2.08 6.56 -1.44
C PRO A 134 -2.04 6.59 0.09
N GLN A 135 -3.06 7.20 0.71
CA GLN A 135 -3.25 7.26 2.15
C GLN A 135 -3.32 5.87 2.80
N THR A 136 -3.72 4.84 2.06
CA THR A 136 -3.74 3.46 2.53
C THR A 136 -2.33 2.95 2.88
N PHE A 137 -1.30 3.39 2.16
CA PHE A 137 0.09 3.04 2.47
C PHE A 137 0.70 4.01 3.51
N MET A 138 0.41 5.30 3.38
CA MET A 138 0.96 6.34 4.27
C MET A 138 0.57 6.15 5.73
N LYS A 139 -0.62 5.59 6.01
CA LYS A 139 -1.08 5.26 7.38
C LYS A 139 -0.23 4.17 8.06
N HIS A 140 0.58 3.44 7.31
CA HIS A 140 1.41 2.34 7.78
C HIS A 140 2.91 2.63 7.59
N ASP A 141 3.31 3.91 7.66
CA ASP A 141 4.70 4.38 7.54
C ASP A 141 5.38 4.01 6.21
N ILE A 142 4.58 3.89 5.13
CA ILE A 142 5.08 3.74 3.77
C ILE A 142 4.89 5.09 3.05
N PHE A 143 5.99 5.77 2.78
CA PHE A 143 6.01 7.09 2.15
C PHE A 143 5.60 7.01 0.69
N PHE A 144 4.82 7.98 0.23
CA PHE A 144 4.36 8.06 -1.15
C PHE A 144 4.91 9.32 -1.83
N TYR A 145 5.60 9.14 -2.95
CA TYR A 145 6.15 10.22 -3.76
C TYR A 145 5.54 10.18 -5.15
N ALA A 146 4.97 11.30 -5.60
CA ALA A 146 4.35 11.41 -6.92
C ALA A 146 5.30 12.12 -7.90
N PHE A 147 5.92 11.37 -8.80
CA PHE A 147 6.80 11.86 -9.86
C PHE A 147 6.26 11.51 -11.24
N GLY A 148 4.95 11.75 -11.44
CA GLY A 148 4.24 11.41 -12.67
C GLY A 148 4.80 12.08 -13.92
N TRP A 149 4.81 11.36 -15.05
CA TRP A 149 5.03 11.93 -16.38
C TRP A 149 4.12 11.27 -17.42
N VAL A 150 4.00 11.89 -18.60
CA VAL A 150 3.08 11.47 -19.67
C VAL A 150 3.35 10.04 -20.13
N ASP A 151 2.31 9.20 -20.15
CA ASP A 151 2.40 7.82 -20.67
C ASP A 151 2.93 7.80 -22.11
N PHE A 152 3.79 6.83 -22.41
CA PHE A 152 4.60 6.74 -23.64
C PHE A 152 5.53 7.93 -23.93
N GLY A 153 5.62 8.90 -23.04
CA GLY A 153 6.57 10.01 -23.10
C GLY A 153 7.91 9.67 -22.46
N THR A 154 8.88 10.57 -22.63
CA THR A 154 10.16 10.53 -21.92
C THR A 154 10.29 11.75 -21.01
N PRO A 155 10.68 11.57 -19.74
CA PRO A 155 10.86 12.69 -18.81
C PRO A 155 12.02 13.61 -19.24
N SER A 156 11.97 14.86 -18.82
CA SER A 156 13.08 15.80 -19.00
C SER A 156 14.26 15.43 -18.09
N PHE A 157 15.46 15.93 -18.40
CA PHE A 157 16.63 15.73 -17.55
C PHE A 157 16.42 16.25 -16.12
N GLU A 158 15.77 17.41 -15.97
CA GLU A 158 15.42 17.98 -14.67
C GLU A 158 14.46 17.09 -13.88
N HIS A 159 13.44 16.52 -14.54
CA HIS A 159 12.52 15.58 -13.90
C HIS A 159 13.22 14.31 -13.44
N MET A 160 14.13 13.77 -14.25
CA MET A 160 14.95 12.62 -13.89
C MET A 160 15.83 12.90 -12.67
N LEU A 161 16.42 14.10 -12.57
CA LEU A 161 17.21 14.49 -11.40
C LEU A 161 16.34 14.52 -10.14
N ASN A 162 15.13 15.06 -10.21
CA ASN A 162 14.21 15.12 -9.06
C ASN A 162 13.82 13.74 -8.53
N VAL A 163 13.70 12.73 -9.40
CA VAL A 163 13.41 11.34 -8.98
C VAL A 163 14.61 10.70 -8.27
N SER A 164 15.83 11.11 -8.63
CA SER A 164 17.07 10.48 -8.15
C SER A 164 17.68 11.11 -6.89
N GLN A 165 17.19 12.28 -6.47
CA GLN A 165 17.77 13.10 -5.40
C GLN A 165 17.14 12.84 -4.03
#